data_AF-A0A0F4LKZ4-F1
#
_entry.id   AF-A0A0F4LKZ4-F1
#
_cell.length_a   1.000
_cell.length_b   1.000
_cell.length_c   1.000
_cell.angle_alpha   90.00
_cell.angle_beta   90.00
_cell.angle_gamma   90.00
#
_symmetry.space_group_name_H-M   'P 1'
#
loop_
_entity.id
_entity.type
_entity.pdbx_description
1 polymer ?
#
loop_
_entity_poly.entity_id
_entity_poly.type
_entity_poly.pdbx_seq_one_letter_code
_entity_poly.pdbx_strand_id
1 'polypeptide(L)'
;MTKKKDEYQLTPFWQEIADITQEPDFQGEGQGIKVDGDSFIYNKLLTFLYRGAVGTLYEIKEALGKEQLDLFLNYIYFYINNSEKPGHYYPSQLVRKQIEEIKQTKDLFDLKDTLNEISRLEFEKHGVKNVKGWLSDESRGETKST
;
A
#
# COMPACT_ATOMS: atom_id res chain seq x y z
N MET A 1 34.57 -25.83 4.01
CA MET A 1 33.32 -26.43 4.49
C MET A 1 32.27 -25.34 4.59
N THR A 2 31.36 -25.26 3.63
CA THR A 2 30.21 -24.35 3.65
C THR A 2 29.16 -24.94 4.60
N LYS A 3 28.87 -24.25 5.72
CA LYS A 3 27.78 -24.64 6.62
C LYS A 3 26.47 -24.64 5.81
N LYS A 4 25.78 -25.79 5.75
CA LYS A 4 24.39 -25.85 5.25
C LYS A 4 23.57 -24.86 6.07
N LYS A 5 22.78 -24.01 5.41
CA LYS A 5 21.72 -23.25 6.07
C LYS A 5 20.76 -24.27 6.68
N ASP A 6 20.51 -24.19 7.98
CA ASP A 6 19.44 -24.95 8.61
C ASP A 6 18.12 -24.55 7.92
N GLU A 7 17.43 -25.51 7.32
CA GLU A 7 16.11 -25.32 6.76
C GLU A 7 15.13 -25.12 7.93
N TYR A 8 14.77 -23.87 8.19
CA TYR A 8 13.72 -23.55 9.14
C TYR A 8 12.39 -24.05 8.56
N GLN A 9 11.78 -25.02 9.24
CA GLN A 9 10.42 -25.42 8.93
C GLN A 9 9.46 -24.35 9.45
N LEU A 10 8.66 -23.77 8.55
CA LEU A 10 7.62 -22.83 8.92
C LEU A 10 6.54 -23.59 9.72
N THR A 11 5.98 -22.93 10.75
CA THR A 11 4.77 -23.46 11.40
C THR A 11 3.62 -23.42 10.39
N PRO A 12 2.53 -24.19 10.60
CA PRO A 12 1.39 -24.18 9.69
C PRO A 12 0.84 -22.77 9.40
N PHE A 13 0.80 -21.91 10.43
CA PHE A 13 0.42 -20.50 10.29
C PHE A 13 1.38 -19.73 9.37
N TRP A 14 2.69 -19.87 9.57
CA TRP A 14 3.66 -19.18 8.72
C TRP A 14 3.77 -19.77 7.31
N GLN A 15 3.42 -21.04 7.14
CA GLN A 15 3.31 -21.70 5.84
C GLN A 15 2.13 -21.10 5.05
N GLU A 16 0.97 -20.95 5.69
CA GLU A 16 -0.21 -20.32 5.10
C GLU A 16 0.05 -18.86 4.69
N ILE A 17 0.75 -18.10 5.54
CA ILE A 17 1.19 -16.73 5.20
C ILE A 17 2.16 -16.74 4.02
N ALA A 18 3.14 -17.66 3.98
CA ALA A 18 4.08 -17.76 2.88
C ALA A 18 3.39 -18.07 1.54
N ASP A 19 2.38 -18.94 1.56
CA ASP A 19 1.60 -19.32 0.38
C ASP A 19 0.74 -18.16 -0.14
N ILE A 20 0.18 -17.33 0.75
CA ILE A 20 -0.57 -16.10 0.37
C ILE A 20 0.36 -15.03 -0.23
N THR A 21 1.63 -14.98 0.18
CA THR A 21 2.61 -14.00 -0.32
C THR A 21 3.25 -14.35 -1.66
N GLN A 22 2.92 -15.50 -2.26
CA GLN A 22 3.40 -15.84 -3.59
C GLN A 22 2.82 -14.86 -4.62
N GLU A 23 3.70 -14.22 -5.40
CA GLU A 23 3.31 -13.15 -6.33
C GLU A 23 2.26 -13.66 -7.32
N PRO A 24 1.11 -12.98 -7.47
CA PRO A 24 0.20 -13.29 -8.56
C PRO A 24 0.82 -12.83 -9.88
N ASP A 25 0.92 -13.78 -10.82
CA ASP A 25 1.29 -13.49 -12.22
C ASP A 25 0.18 -12.65 -12.86
N PHE A 26 0.52 -11.49 -13.42
CA PHE A 26 -0.46 -10.61 -14.07
C PHE A 26 -0.02 -10.28 -15.49
N GLN A 27 -0.59 -11.01 -16.46
CA GLN A 27 -0.92 -10.49 -17.77
C GLN A 27 -2.39 -10.04 -17.73
N GLY A 28 -2.65 -8.74 -17.79
CA GLY A 28 -4.01 -8.22 -17.67
C GLY A 28 -4.12 -6.73 -17.96
N GLU A 29 -4.17 -6.44 -19.26
CA GLU A 29 -4.90 -5.36 -19.95
C GLU A 29 -5.25 -4.08 -19.16
N GLY A 30 -4.60 -2.99 -19.55
CA GLY A 30 -4.99 -1.62 -19.24
C GLY A 30 -4.54 -0.68 -20.36
N GLN A 31 -5.21 -0.75 -21.52
CA GLN A 31 -5.07 0.25 -22.56
C GLN A 31 -5.54 1.61 -22.00
N GLY A 32 -4.66 2.62 -22.03
CA GLY A 32 -5.12 4.01 -22.03
C GLY A 32 -4.57 4.99 -21.00
N ILE A 33 -3.46 4.74 -20.31
CA ILE A 33 -2.81 5.80 -19.51
C ILE A 33 -1.34 5.94 -19.93
N LYS A 34 -1.04 6.95 -20.74
CA LYS A 34 0.35 7.36 -21.02
C LYS A 34 0.86 8.12 -19.79
N VAL A 35 1.71 7.49 -18.99
CA VAL A 35 2.43 8.17 -17.90
C VAL A 35 3.92 7.99 -18.16
N ASP A 36 4.55 9.04 -18.68
CA ASP A 36 6.00 9.19 -18.61
C ASP A 36 6.39 9.26 -17.12
N GLY A 37 7.29 8.38 -16.68
CA GLY A 37 7.94 8.44 -15.36
C GLY A 37 7.36 7.57 -14.23
N ASP A 38 6.04 7.44 -14.08
CA ASP A 38 5.46 7.08 -12.76
C ASP A 38 4.48 5.91 -12.68
N SER A 39 4.41 5.05 -13.70
CA SER A 39 3.53 3.88 -13.65
C SER A 39 3.87 2.93 -12.48
N PHE A 40 5.13 2.88 -12.02
CA PHE A 40 5.55 1.94 -10.98
C PHE A 40 5.00 2.26 -9.59
N ILE A 41 5.23 3.47 -9.06
CA ILE A 41 4.75 3.85 -7.71
C ILE A 41 3.21 3.90 -7.70
N TYR A 42 2.62 4.45 -8.76
CA TYR A 42 1.18 4.44 -8.95
C TYR A 42 0.60 3.02 -8.89
N ASN A 43 1.17 2.06 -9.62
CA ASN A 43 0.72 0.66 -9.58
C ASN A 43 0.91 0.03 -8.20
N LYS A 44 1.98 0.36 -7.47
CA LYS A 44 2.18 -0.10 -6.08
C LYS A 44 1.09 0.45 -5.15
N LEU A 45 0.71 1.71 -5.28
CA LEU A 45 -0.38 2.31 -4.52
C LEU A 45 -1.73 1.67 -4.86
N LEU A 46 -2.06 1.49 -6.14
CA LEU A 46 -3.28 0.80 -6.54
C LEU A 46 -3.32 -0.64 -6.02
N THR A 47 -2.19 -1.36 -6.08
CA THR A 47 -2.11 -2.72 -5.55
C THR A 47 -2.37 -2.74 -4.04
N PHE A 48 -1.76 -1.81 -3.29
CA PHE A 48 -1.99 -1.67 -1.86
C PHE A 48 -3.47 -1.39 -1.54
N LEU A 49 -4.10 -0.49 -2.29
CA LEU A 49 -5.49 -0.05 -2.08
C LEU A 49 -6.53 -1.11 -2.48
N TYR A 50 -6.41 -1.72 -3.67
CA TYR A 50 -7.45 -2.60 -4.23
C TYR A 50 -7.19 -4.09 -4.04
N ARG A 51 -5.93 -4.49 -3.83
CA ARG A 51 -5.52 -5.89 -3.88
C ARG A 51 -4.69 -6.34 -2.67
N GLY A 52 -4.58 -5.48 -1.66
CA GLY A 52 -3.63 -5.66 -0.58
C GLY A 52 -4.15 -5.23 0.78
N ALA A 53 -3.27 -4.59 1.55
CA ALA A 53 -3.41 -4.43 2.99
C ALA A 53 -4.57 -3.54 3.44
N VAL A 54 -5.19 -2.74 2.55
CA VAL A 54 -6.35 -1.92 2.96
C VAL A 54 -7.53 -2.77 3.42
N GLY A 55 -7.75 -3.95 2.83
CA GLY A 55 -8.77 -4.89 3.32
C GLY A 55 -8.51 -5.29 4.76
N THR A 56 -7.26 -5.65 5.10
CA THR A 56 -6.85 -5.97 6.47
C THR A 56 -6.99 -4.77 7.41
N LEU A 57 -6.60 -3.57 6.99
CA LEU A 57 -6.79 -2.35 7.79
C LEU A 57 -8.28 -2.08 8.06
N TYR A 58 -9.13 -2.34 7.06
CA TYR A 58 -10.58 -2.24 7.19
C TYR A 58 -11.13 -3.29 8.15
N GLU A 59 -10.71 -4.54 8.04
CA GLU A 59 -11.09 -5.63 8.95
C GLU A 59 -10.69 -5.30 10.41
N ILE A 60 -9.48 -4.80 10.64
CA ILE A 60 -9.04 -4.37 11.98
C ILE A 60 -9.97 -3.27 12.51
N LYS A 61 -10.27 -2.25 11.69
CA LYS A 61 -11.19 -1.17 12.07
C LYS A 61 -12.58 -1.69 12.42
N GLU A 62 -13.17 -2.52 11.57
CA GLU A 62 -14.55 -2.96 11.72
C GLU A 62 -14.69 -4.02 12.84
N ALA A 63 -13.73 -4.93 12.99
CA ALA A 63 -13.78 -5.98 13.99
C ALA A 63 -13.27 -5.55 15.37
N LEU A 64 -12.23 -4.70 15.42
CA LEU A 64 -11.50 -4.36 16.66
C LEU A 64 -11.62 -2.87 17.05
N GLY A 65 -12.14 -2.03 16.16
CA GLY A 65 -12.35 -0.60 16.40
C GLY A 65 -11.17 0.29 15.99
N LYS A 66 -11.45 1.59 15.91
CA LYS A 66 -10.50 2.61 15.46
C LYS A 66 -9.22 2.67 16.30
N GLU A 67 -9.33 2.55 17.62
CA GLU A 67 -8.17 2.62 18.52
C GLU A 67 -7.15 1.51 18.23
N GLN A 68 -7.63 0.30 17.92
CA GLN A 68 -6.76 -0.83 17.58
C GLN A 68 -6.13 -0.68 16.20
N LEU A 69 -6.87 -0.11 15.24
CA LEU A 69 -6.28 0.29 13.95
C LEU A 69 -5.15 1.31 14.16
N ASP A 70 -5.38 2.35 14.95
CA ASP A 70 -4.37 3.39 15.22
C ASP A 70 -3.12 2.78 15.89
N LEU A 71 -3.29 1.83 16.83
CA LEU A 71 -2.19 1.08 17.44
C LEU A 71 -1.41 0.24 16.42
N PHE A 72 -2.11 -0.44 15.51
CA PHE A 72 -1.48 -1.22 14.45
C PHE A 72 -0.69 -0.35 13.46
N LEU A 73 -1.24 0.80 13.06
CA LEU A 73 -0.54 1.77 12.21
C LEU A 73 0.71 2.33 12.89
N ASN A 74 0.63 2.63 14.19
CA ASN A 74 1.79 3.03 14.98
C ASN A 74 2.86 1.94 15.03
N TYR A 75 2.45 0.67 15.19
CA TYR A 75 3.37 -0.46 15.13
C TYR A 75 4.03 -0.59 13.75
N ILE A 76 3.28 -0.46 12.65
CA ILE A 76 3.85 -0.47 11.29
C ILE A 76 4.89 0.65 11.14
N TYR A 77 4.54 1.87 11.58
CA TYR A 77 5.47 3.01 11.51
C TYR A 77 6.74 2.72 12.31
N PHE A 78 6.62 2.20 13.53
CA PHE A 78 7.76 1.73 14.32
C PHE A 78 8.56 0.64 13.58
N TYR A 79 7.89 -0.36 13.01
CA TYR A 79 8.51 -1.51 12.36
C TYR A 79 9.36 -1.11 11.14
N ILE A 80 8.89 -0.14 10.35
CA ILE A 80 9.63 0.34 9.16
C ILE A 80 10.66 1.42 9.49
N ASN A 81 10.48 2.15 10.59
CA ASN A 81 11.38 3.23 10.98
C ASN A 81 12.54 2.62 11.79
N ASN A 82 13.78 2.72 11.27
CA ASN A 82 15.02 2.08 11.76
C ASN A 82 15.30 0.66 11.24
N SER A 83 15.35 0.48 9.92
CA SER A 83 15.72 -0.79 9.23
C SER A 83 17.10 -1.37 9.57
N GLU A 84 17.89 -0.69 10.41
CA GLU A 84 19.21 -1.12 10.86
C GLU A 84 19.20 -1.80 12.23
N LYS A 85 18.06 -1.80 12.94
CA LYS A 85 17.93 -2.39 14.28
C LYS A 85 17.22 -3.75 14.24
N PRO A 86 17.59 -4.72 15.10
CA PRO A 86 16.85 -5.97 15.24
C PRO A 86 15.37 -5.72 15.54
N GLY A 87 14.48 -6.51 14.92
CA GLY A 87 13.02 -6.38 15.09
C GLY A 87 12.33 -5.39 14.15
N HIS A 88 13.04 -4.83 13.17
CA HIS A 88 12.50 -3.92 12.16
C HIS A 88 12.47 -4.57 10.77
N TYR A 89 11.83 -3.89 9.81
CA TYR A 89 11.76 -4.33 8.43
C TYR A 89 13.14 -4.30 7.76
N TYR A 90 13.56 -5.44 7.22
CA TYR A 90 14.77 -5.57 6.41
C TYR A 90 14.39 -5.69 4.93
N PRO A 91 14.61 -4.65 4.11
CA PRO A 91 14.24 -4.70 2.71
C PRO A 91 15.11 -5.72 1.95
N SER A 92 14.46 -6.49 1.08
CA SER A 92 15.13 -7.41 0.15
C SER A 92 16.02 -6.65 -0.84
N GLN A 93 16.91 -7.35 -1.53
CA GLN A 93 17.77 -6.72 -2.55
C GLN A 93 16.95 -6.06 -3.66
N LEU A 94 15.83 -6.68 -4.05
CA LEU A 94 14.90 -6.12 -5.04
C LEU A 94 14.30 -4.79 -4.56
N VAL A 95 13.81 -4.75 -3.32
CA VAL A 95 13.22 -3.53 -2.73
C VAL A 95 14.28 -2.42 -2.67
N ARG A 96 15.51 -2.73 -2.28
CA ARG A 96 16.62 -1.76 -2.27
C ARG A 96 16.90 -1.18 -3.67
N LYS A 97 16.94 -2.03 -4.70
CA LYS A 97 17.14 -1.58 -6.08
C LYS A 97 16.02 -0.64 -6.52
N GLN A 98 14.77 -1.01 -6.27
CA GLN A 98 13.60 -0.21 -6.62
C GLN A 98 13.58 1.15 -5.90
N ILE A 99 14.01 1.21 -4.63
CA ILE A 99 14.16 2.48 -3.90
C ILE A 99 15.16 3.40 -4.60
N GLU A 100 16.32 2.87 -5.03
CA GLU A 100 17.31 3.68 -5.73
C GLU A 100 16.82 4.17 -7.10
N GLU A 101 16.09 3.34 -7.84
CA GLU A 101 15.43 3.73 -9.09
C GLU A 101 14.42 4.87 -8.85
N ILE A 102 13.55 4.73 -7.83
CA ILE A 102 12.57 5.76 -7.45
C ILE A 102 13.23 7.07 -7.04
N LYS A 103 14.33 7.02 -6.27
CA LYS A 103 15.02 8.24 -5.82
C LYS A 103 15.52 9.10 -6.99
N GLN A 104 15.83 8.49 -8.13
CA GLN A 104 16.30 9.19 -9.33
C GLN A 104 15.17 9.92 -10.06
N THR A 105 13.93 9.47 -9.90
CA THR A 105 12.75 10.04 -10.56
C THR A 105 11.78 10.73 -9.60
N LYS A 106 12.10 10.80 -8.31
CA LYS A 106 11.19 11.27 -7.24
C LYS A 106 10.59 12.66 -7.49
N ASP A 107 11.30 13.54 -8.18
CA ASP A 107 10.86 14.92 -8.43
C ASP A 107 9.77 14.98 -9.53
N LEU A 108 9.53 13.87 -10.23
CA LEU A 108 8.45 13.70 -11.20
C LEU A 108 7.15 13.21 -10.53
N PHE A 109 7.23 12.70 -9.29
CA PHE A 109 6.12 12.10 -8.57
C PHE A 109 5.62 12.98 -7.42
N ASP A 110 4.35 13.37 -7.47
CA ASP A 110 3.66 13.98 -6.32
C ASP A 110 2.69 12.97 -5.70
N LEU A 111 3.03 12.49 -4.49
CA LEU A 111 2.22 11.52 -3.75
C LEU A 111 0.84 12.09 -3.38
N LYS A 112 0.78 13.36 -2.98
CA LYS A 112 -0.44 13.99 -2.51
C LYS A 112 -1.43 14.13 -3.67
N ASP A 113 -0.97 14.63 -4.81
CA ASP A 113 -1.79 14.79 -6.00
C ASP A 113 -2.22 13.42 -6.56
N THR A 114 -1.32 12.44 -6.56
CA THR A 114 -1.64 11.06 -6.98
C THR A 114 -2.75 10.46 -6.13
N LEU A 115 -2.67 10.55 -4.80
CA LEU A 115 -3.70 10.00 -3.91
C LEU A 115 -5.03 10.75 -4.06
N ASN A 116 -4.97 12.07 -4.25
CA ASN A 116 -6.16 12.87 -4.49
C ASN A 116 -6.87 12.49 -5.80
N GLU A 117 -6.09 12.24 -6.86
CA GLU A 117 -6.60 11.79 -8.16
C GLU A 117 -7.23 10.39 -8.06
N ILE A 118 -6.57 9.44 -7.38
CA ILE A 118 -7.16 8.11 -7.12
C ILE A 118 -8.50 8.26 -6.40
N SER A 119 -8.57 9.11 -5.36
CA SER A 119 -9.81 9.35 -4.63
C SER A 119 -10.90 9.97 -5.52
N ARG A 120 -10.55 10.95 -6.37
CA ARG A 120 -11.49 11.57 -7.31
C ARG A 120 -12.11 10.52 -8.23
N LEU A 121 -11.28 9.66 -8.83
CA LEU A 121 -11.73 8.61 -9.73
C LEU A 121 -12.69 7.62 -9.06
N GLU A 122 -12.43 7.25 -7.81
CA GLU A 122 -13.36 6.38 -7.07
C GLU A 122 -14.70 7.07 -6.78
N PHE A 123 -14.69 8.34 -6.39
CA PHE A 123 -15.95 9.08 -6.21
C PHE A 123 -16.77 9.14 -7.52
N GLU A 124 -16.12 9.37 -8.66
CA GLU A 124 -16.77 9.41 -9.98
C GLU A 124 -17.37 8.06 -10.36
N LYS A 125 -16.63 6.97 -10.14
CA LYS A 125 -17.10 5.59 -10.34
C LYS A 125 -18.32 5.25 -9.48
N HIS A 126 -18.42 5.84 -8.29
CA HIS A 126 -19.56 5.71 -7.40
C HIS A 126 -20.66 6.78 -7.61
N GLY A 127 -20.60 7.51 -8.72
CA GLY A 127 -21.68 8.37 -9.20
C GLY A 127 -21.64 9.81 -8.70
N VAL A 128 -20.61 10.21 -7.95
CA VAL A 128 -20.42 11.59 -7.52
C VAL A 128 -19.70 12.35 -8.64
N LYS A 129 -20.36 13.32 -9.27
CA LYS A 129 -19.79 14.10 -10.39
C LYS A 129 -19.08 15.35 -9.89
N ASN A 130 -18.05 15.80 -10.62
CA ASN A 130 -17.30 17.06 -10.39
C ASN A 130 -16.59 17.16 -9.04
N VAL A 131 -16.21 16.02 -8.47
CA VAL A 131 -15.51 15.94 -7.18
C VAL A 131 -14.04 16.31 -7.38
N LYS A 132 -13.43 16.94 -6.38
CA LYS A 132 -12.01 17.30 -6.40
C LYS A 132 -11.12 16.30 -5.66
N GLY A 133 -11.65 15.15 -5.24
CA GLY A 133 -10.96 14.14 -4.42
C GLY A 133 -11.13 14.37 -2.91
N TRP A 134 -10.41 13.59 -2.10
CA TRP A 134 -10.53 13.60 -0.62
C TRP A 134 -9.98 14.85 0.09
N LEU A 135 -9.25 15.72 -0.63
CA LEU A 135 -8.56 16.88 -0.05
C LEU A 135 -9.34 18.17 -0.26
N SER A 136 -10.46 18.15 -0.99
CA SER A 136 -11.36 19.29 -1.03
C SER A 136 -12.31 19.29 0.17
N ASP A 137 -12.58 20.47 0.71
CA ASP A 137 -13.53 20.69 1.82
C ASP A 137 -14.94 20.13 1.53
N GLU A 138 -15.27 19.90 0.26
CA GLU A 138 -16.53 19.30 -0.22
C GLU A 138 -16.64 17.78 0.05
N SER A 139 -15.52 17.08 0.31
CA SER A 139 -15.52 15.64 0.63
C SER A 139 -16.00 15.33 2.06
N ARG A 140 -16.09 16.35 2.91
CA ARG A 140 -16.81 16.30 4.19
C ARG A 140 -18.28 16.57 3.89
N GLY A 141 -18.98 15.52 3.47
CA GLY A 141 -20.43 15.58 3.28
C GLY A 141 -21.09 16.31 4.44
N GLU A 142 -21.99 17.24 4.12
CA GLU A 142 -22.91 17.87 5.06
C GLU A 142 -23.59 16.77 5.91
N THR A 143 -23.09 16.50 7.12
CA THR A 143 -23.93 15.96 8.19
C THR A 143 -24.85 17.10 8.62
N LYS A 144 -25.96 17.27 7.90
CA LYS A 144 -27.15 17.90 8.47
C LYS A 144 -27.67 16.98 9.55
N SER A 145 -27.24 17.22 10.79
CA SER A 145 -28.00 16.78 11.95
C SER A 145 -29.12 17.80 12.18
N THR A 146 -30.33 17.33 11.92
CA THR A 146 -31.63 17.88 12.36
C THR A 146 -31.64 18.25 13.84
#